data_AF-A0A3D5STL5-F1
#
_entry.id   AF-A0A3D5STL5-F1
#
_cell.length_a   1.000
_cell.length_b   1.000
_cell.length_c   1.000
_cell.angle_alpha   90.00
_cell.angle_beta   90.00
_cell.angle_gamma   90.00
#
_symmetry.space_group_name_H-M   'P 1'
#
loop_
_entity.id
_entity.type
_entity.pdbx_description
1 polymer ?
#
loop_
_entity_poly.entity_id
_entity_poly.type
_entity_poly.pdbx_seq_one_letter_code
_entity_poly.pdbx_strand_id
1 'polypeptide(L)'
;MTETSELTSANIIAPDTAPDAFALTAQTGVAPGAPVTSDSITVAGINAPAPIGMVGGEYSIAGLPFTAEPGSVVAGQSVQLRQTASTSGSTVRQAVLTVGGVQGVFSVTTSNAARSDLDGNGKADLPWRDTNAASPSFGRNIVRLMNGATRAGSGEIPRIDDANWRVVGP
;
A
#
# COMPACT_ATOMS: atom_id res chain seq x y z
N MET A 1 -4.87 -73.39 -1.01
CA MET A 1 -4.61 -72.32 -1.99
C MET A 1 -4.29 -71.08 -1.18
N THR A 2 -3.03 -70.66 -1.19
CA THR A 2 -2.57 -69.43 -0.52
C THR A 2 -2.99 -68.27 -1.41
N GLU A 3 -3.99 -67.49 -0.98
CA GLU A 3 -4.32 -66.25 -1.66
C GLU A 3 -3.27 -65.20 -1.30
N THR A 4 -2.47 -64.86 -2.30
CA THR A 4 -1.55 -63.75 -2.33
C THR A 4 -2.37 -62.47 -2.15
N SER A 5 -2.29 -61.86 -0.96
CA SER A 5 -2.90 -60.56 -0.69
C SER A 5 -2.08 -59.50 -1.42
N GLU A 6 -2.51 -59.14 -2.62
CA GLU A 6 -1.99 -57.96 -3.32
C GLU A 6 -2.49 -56.73 -2.58
N LEU A 7 -1.69 -56.26 -1.63
CA LEU A 7 -1.82 -54.87 -1.18
C LEU A 7 -1.57 -54.00 -2.40
N THR A 8 -2.63 -53.41 -2.92
CA THR A 8 -2.53 -52.22 -3.76
C THR A 8 -1.61 -51.26 -3.02
N SER A 9 -0.38 -51.09 -3.52
CA SER A 9 0.48 -50.02 -3.05
C SER A 9 -0.22 -48.72 -3.41
N ALA A 10 -1.07 -48.23 -2.52
CA ALA A 10 -1.58 -46.89 -2.60
C ALA A 10 -0.35 -46.00 -2.75
N ASN A 11 -0.24 -45.32 -3.88
CA ASN A 11 0.76 -44.27 -4.04
C ASN A 11 0.28 -43.09 -3.19
N ILE A 12 0.50 -43.20 -1.88
CA ILE A 12 0.17 -42.18 -0.89
C ILE A 12 1.27 -41.14 -0.99
N ILE A 13 1.05 -40.12 -1.83
CA ILE A 13 1.95 -38.98 -1.92
C ILE A 13 1.97 -38.32 -0.53
N ALA A 14 3.16 -38.10 0.02
CA ALA A 14 3.31 -37.48 1.34
C ALA A 14 2.64 -36.10 1.35
N PRO A 15 2.03 -35.68 2.48
CA PRO A 15 1.41 -34.37 2.59
C PRO A 15 2.48 -33.28 2.44
N ASP A 16 2.28 -32.45 1.43
CA ASP A 16 3.08 -31.28 1.12
C ASP A 16 2.27 -30.03 1.45
N THR A 17 2.85 -29.21 2.32
CA THR A 17 2.26 -27.95 2.79
C THR A 17 3.12 -26.76 2.42
N ALA A 18 4.27 -26.96 1.76
CA ALA A 18 5.16 -25.89 1.34
C ALA A 18 4.83 -25.50 -0.11
N PRO A 19 4.23 -24.32 -0.36
CA PRO A 19 3.85 -23.94 -1.71
C PRO A 19 5.05 -23.58 -2.58
N ASP A 20 4.81 -23.45 -3.87
CA ASP A 20 5.76 -22.80 -4.77
C ASP A 20 6.04 -21.37 -4.30
N ALA A 21 7.24 -20.87 -4.59
CA ALA A 21 7.60 -19.50 -4.26
C ALA A 21 6.66 -18.50 -4.97
N PHE A 22 6.18 -17.51 -4.23
CA PHE A 22 5.34 -16.45 -4.74
C PHE A 22 5.98 -15.09 -4.48
N ALA A 23 5.64 -14.12 -5.32
CA ALA A 23 6.10 -12.75 -5.20
C ALA A 23 4.89 -11.80 -5.19
N LEU A 24 5.02 -10.70 -4.47
CA LEU A 24 4.05 -9.62 -4.44
C LEU A 24 4.70 -8.38 -5.04
N THR A 25 3.94 -7.65 -5.83
CA THR A 25 4.45 -6.44 -6.48
C THR A 25 4.53 -5.32 -5.46
N ALA A 26 5.69 -4.68 -5.33
CA ALA A 26 5.84 -3.52 -4.46
C ALA A 26 5.02 -2.34 -4.98
N GLN A 27 4.41 -1.58 -4.07
CA GLN A 27 3.66 -0.37 -4.41
C GLN A 27 4.38 0.87 -3.89
N THR A 28 4.41 1.92 -4.71
CA THR A 28 5.15 3.16 -4.43
C THR A 28 4.29 4.38 -4.70
N GLY A 29 4.58 5.48 -4.01
CA GLY A 29 3.83 6.73 -4.21
C GLY A 29 2.45 6.67 -3.56
N VAL A 30 2.27 5.84 -2.54
CA VAL A 30 1.01 5.69 -1.84
C VAL A 30 0.83 6.85 -0.85
N ALA A 31 -0.36 7.47 -0.85
CA ALA A 31 -0.69 8.54 0.09
C ALA A 31 -0.46 8.11 1.57
N PRO A 32 0.07 9.01 2.43
CA PRO A 32 0.32 8.68 3.82
C PRO A 32 -0.92 8.18 4.56
N GLY A 33 -0.80 7.06 5.28
CA GLY A 33 -1.91 6.46 6.03
C GLY A 33 -3.01 5.80 5.19
N ALA A 34 -2.87 5.74 3.86
CA ALA A 34 -3.86 5.09 3.02
C ALA A 34 -3.79 3.56 3.14
N PRO A 35 -4.94 2.85 3.14
CA PRO A 35 -4.97 1.40 3.01
C PRO A 35 -4.57 0.98 1.59
N VAL A 36 -3.79 -0.09 1.48
CA VAL A 36 -3.25 -0.60 0.23
C VAL A 36 -3.52 -2.09 0.13
N THR A 37 -4.07 -2.52 -1.00
CA THR A 37 -4.27 -3.94 -1.33
C THR A 37 -3.27 -4.38 -2.38
N SER A 38 -2.65 -5.54 -2.19
CA SER A 38 -1.68 -6.12 -3.13
C SER A 38 -2.34 -6.69 -4.38
N ASP A 39 -1.53 -7.16 -5.33
CA ASP A 39 -1.96 -8.13 -6.32
C ASP A 39 -2.39 -9.46 -5.66
N SER A 40 -3.11 -10.28 -6.43
CA SER A 40 -3.62 -11.58 -5.99
C SER A 40 -2.66 -12.67 -6.40
N ILE A 41 -2.21 -13.48 -5.43
CA ILE A 41 -1.37 -14.66 -5.67
C ILE A 41 -2.23 -15.92 -5.63
N THR A 42 -1.90 -16.94 -6.41
CA THR A 42 -2.52 -18.26 -6.33
C THR A 42 -1.58 -19.22 -5.62
N VAL A 43 -2.09 -19.95 -4.63
CA VAL A 43 -1.30 -20.97 -3.92
C VAL A 43 -1.16 -22.20 -4.81
N ALA A 44 0.08 -22.56 -5.16
CA ALA A 44 0.43 -23.72 -5.98
C ALA A 44 1.48 -24.59 -5.25
N GLY A 45 1.77 -25.78 -5.78
CA GLY A 45 2.81 -26.68 -5.26
C GLY A 45 2.39 -27.59 -4.10
N ILE A 46 1.33 -27.24 -3.35
CA ILE A 46 0.87 -28.06 -2.20
C ILE A 46 -0.14 -29.14 -2.59
N ASN A 47 -0.16 -30.24 -1.83
CA ASN A 47 -1.17 -31.30 -1.93
C ASN A 47 -1.95 -31.53 -0.62
N ALA A 48 -1.62 -30.78 0.45
CA ALA A 48 -2.30 -30.77 1.73
C ALA A 48 -2.56 -29.32 2.21
N PRO A 49 -3.53 -29.06 3.10
CA PRO A 49 -3.79 -27.72 3.61
C PRO A 49 -2.55 -27.12 4.31
N ALA A 50 -2.13 -25.94 3.87
CA ALA A 50 -0.97 -25.23 4.39
C ALA A 50 -1.38 -24.19 5.43
N PRO A 51 -0.66 -24.05 6.56
CA PRO A 51 -0.89 -22.96 7.49
C PRO A 51 -0.51 -21.63 6.84
N ILE A 52 -1.35 -20.61 7.02
CA ILE A 52 -1.13 -19.25 6.53
C ILE A 52 -1.18 -18.27 7.69
N GLY A 53 -0.29 -17.30 7.68
CA GLY A 53 -0.23 -16.23 8.67
C GLY A 53 0.52 -15.02 8.14
N MET A 54 0.36 -13.89 8.81
CA MET A 54 0.93 -12.62 8.35
C MET A 54 1.42 -11.77 9.51
N VAL A 55 2.48 -10.99 9.25
CA VAL A 55 2.96 -9.94 10.14
C VAL A 55 2.96 -8.61 9.39
N GLY A 56 2.48 -7.54 10.03
CA GLY A 56 2.51 -6.19 9.47
C GLY A 56 1.29 -5.78 8.63
N GLY A 57 0.26 -6.63 8.52
CA GLY A 57 -1.00 -6.32 7.86
C GLY A 57 -2.00 -7.46 7.99
N GLU A 58 -2.93 -7.55 7.04
CA GLU A 58 -4.01 -8.54 7.01
C GLU A 58 -4.05 -9.23 5.65
N TYR A 59 -4.62 -10.42 5.58
CA TYR A 59 -4.77 -11.17 4.34
C TYR A 59 -6.21 -11.64 4.13
N SER A 60 -6.58 -11.87 2.87
CA SER A 60 -7.86 -12.42 2.45
C SER A 60 -7.61 -13.69 1.64
N ILE A 61 -8.36 -14.75 1.92
CA ILE A 61 -8.35 -16.01 1.17
C ILE A 61 -9.62 -16.06 0.32
N ALA A 62 -9.48 -16.30 -0.98
CA ALA A 62 -10.60 -16.48 -1.91
C ALA A 62 -11.68 -15.37 -1.86
N GLY A 63 -11.28 -14.14 -1.53
CA GLY A 63 -12.20 -12.99 -1.43
C GLY A 63 -12.98 -12.88 -0.12
N LEU A 64 -12.66 -13.69 0.88
CA LEU A 64 -13.20 -13.55 2.24
C LEU A 64 -12.76 -12.24 2.90
N PRO A 65 -13.41 -11.80 3.99
CA PRO A 65 -12.95 -10.64 4.75
C PRO A 65 -11.47 -10.75 5.15
N PHE A 66 -10.78 -9.61 5.16
CA PHE A 66 -9.39 -9.54 5.59
C PHE A 66 -9.26 -9.88 7.07
N THR A 67 -8.24 -10.67 7.42
CA THR A 67 -7.94 -11.08 8.79
C THR A 67 -6.43 -11.09 9.02
N ALA A 68 -6.01 -10.89 10.27
CA ALA A 68 -4.63 -11.12 10.72
C ALA A 68 -4.47 -12.43 11.50
N GLU A 69 -5.59 -13.09 11.84
CA GLU A 69 -5.56 -14.35 12.59
C GLU A 69 -4.93 -15.47 11.76
N PRO A 70 -4.22 -16.42 12.38
CA PRO A 70 -3.73 -17.61 11.68
C PRO A 70 -4.87 -18.40 11.01
N GLY A 71 -4.58 -19.00 9.86
CA GLY A 71 -5.55 -19.76 9.08
C GLY A 71 -4.94 -20.91 8.31
N SER A 72 -5.71 -21.50 7.40
CA SER A 72 -5.25 -22.50 6.45
C SER A 72 -5.68 -22.15 5.03
N VAL A 73 -4.85 -22.53 4.06
CA VAL A 73 -5.08 -22.35 2.63
C VAL A 73 -4.85 -23.66 1.89
N VAL A 74 -5.59 -23.89 0.81
CA VAL A 74 -5.44 -25.07 -0.05
C VAL A 74 -5.00 -24.66 -1.46
N ALA A 75 -4.46 -25.62 -2.21
CA ALA A 75 -4.01 -25.38 -3.58
C ALA A 75 -5.13 -24.78 -4.44
N GLY A 76 -4.78 -23.80 -5.26
CA GLY A 76 -5.69 -23.07 -6.15
C GLY A 76 -6.41 -21.89 -5.51
N GLN A 77 -6.36 -21.70 -4.18
CA GLN A 77 -6.94 -20.51 -3.56
C GLN A 77 -6.12 -19.26 -3.86
N SER A 78 -6.82 -18.16 -4.10
CA SER A 78 -6.23 -16.85 -4.24
C SER A 78 -6.01 -16.19 -2.89
N VAL A 79 -4.89 -15.50 -2.71
CA VAL A 79 -4.59 -14.72 -1.51
C VAL A 79 -4.27 -13.28 -1.90
N GLN A 80 -4.86 -12.33 -1.18
CA GLN A 80 -4.57 -10.90 -1.29
C GLN A 80 -4.17 -10.35 0.08
N LEU A 81 -3.27 -9.38 0.10
CA LEU A 81 -2.84 -8.71 1.31
C LEU A 81 -3.39 -7.29 1.37
N ARG A 82 -3.60 -6.80 2.59
CA ARG A 82 -3.88 -5.41 2.89
C ARG A 82 -2.92 -4.90 3.96
N GLN A 83 -2.32 -3.73 3.72
CA GLN A 83 -1.58 -3.00 4.75
C GLN A 83 -1.84 -1.50 4.63
N THR A 84 -1.62 -0.77 5.71
CA THR A 84 -1.69 0.70 5.70
C THR A 84 -0.30 1.27 5.42
N ALA A 85 -0.20 2.24 4.51
CA ALA A 85 1.03 2.96 4.26
C ALA A 85 1.52 3.73 5.51
N SER A 86 2.81 3.98 5.61
CA SER A 86 3.34 4.85 6.68
C SER A 86 2.69 6.23 6.60
N THR A 87 2.54 6.91 7.75
CA THR A 87 2.16 8.33 7.79
C THR A 87 3.35 9.24 7.47
N SER A 88 4.57 8.72 7.50
CA SER A 88 5.79 9.42 7.12
C SER A 88 6.09 9.22 5.64
N GLY A 89 6.38 10.31 4.94
CA GLY A 89 6.81 10.29 3.53
C GLY A 89 8.11 9.51 3.31
N SER A 90 8.32 9.04 2.08
CA SER A 90 9.51 8.26 1.65
C SER A 90 9.83 7.06 2.55
N THR A 91 8.85 6.56 3.30
CA THR A 91 9.04 5.45 4.25
C THR A 91 8.50 4.17 3.62
N VAL A 92 9.29 3.11 3.69
CA VAL A 92 8.88 1.77 3.28
C VAL A 92 8.28 1.05 4.49
N ARG A 93 7.07 0.51 4.32
CA ARG A 93 6.45 -0.42 5.26
C ARG A 93 6.32 -1.77 4.60
N GLN A 94 6.67 -2.82 5.35
CA GLN A 94 6.64 -4.18 4.86
C GLN A 94 5.64 -5.00 5.65
N ALA A 95 4.95 -5.87 4.93
CA ALA A 95 4.17 -6.93 5.52
C ALA A 95 4.63 -8.28 4.96
N VAL A 96 4.76 -9.27 5.83
CA VAL A 96 5.30 -10.60 5.48
C VAL A 96 4.19 -11.61 5.59
N LEU A 97 3.81 -12.20 4.45
CA LEU A 97 2.94 -13.37 4.40
C LEU A 97 3.80 -14.63 4.53
N THR A 98 3.39 -15.55 5.38
CA THR A 98 3.97 -16.90 5.46
C THR A 98 2.90 -17.93 5.13
N VAL A 99 3.19 -18.82 4.19
CA VAL A 99 2.34 -19.97 3.83
C VAL A 99 3.21 -21.21 3.85
N GLY A 100 2.94 -22.16 4.75
CA GLY A 100 3.69 -23.42 4.76
C GLY A 100 5.19 -23.29 5.00
N GLY A 101 5.64 -22.18 5.59
CA GLY A 101 7.06 -21.84 5.76
C GLY A 101 7.66 -21.01 4.61
N VAL A 102 6.97 -20.87 3.48
CA VAL A 102 7.38 -20.00 2.36
C VAL A 102 6.91 -18.58 2.63
N GLN A 103 7.79 -17.60 2.44
CA GLN A 103 7.51 -16.20 2.73
C GLN A 103 7.40 -15.37 1.46
N GLY A 104 6.45 -14.44 1.44
CA GLY A 104 6.39 -13.34 0.49
C GLY A 104 6.29 -12.01 1.21
N VAL A 105 7.00 -11.00 0.69
CA VAL A 105 7.07 -9.67 1.29
C VAL A 105 6.30 -8.68 0.44
N PHE A 106 5.31 -8.02 1.02
CA PHE A 106 4.61 -6.88 0.41
C PHE A 106 5.23 -5.57 0.90
N SER A 107 5.88 -4.85 0.00
CA SER A 107 6.50 -3.54 0.31
C SER A 107 5.63 -2.40 -0.20
N VAL A 108 5.30 -1.45 0.69
CA VAL A 108 4.58 -0.21 0.38
C VAL A 108 5.47 0.98 0.71
N THR A 109 5.76 1.81 -0.29
CA THR A 109 6.53 3.04 -0.14
C THR A 109 5.59 4.24 -0.14
N THR A 110 5.52 4.93 1.00
CA THR A 110 4.69 6.13 1.15
C THR A 110 5.23 7.26 0.28
N SER A 111 4.35 7.94 -0.46
CA SER A 111 4.66 9.18 -1.16
C SER A 111 5.14 10.23 -0.17
N ASN A 112 6.26 10.88 -0.48
CA ASN A 112 6.60 12.11 0.21
C ASN A 112 5.70 13.21 -0.32
N ALA A 113 4.62 13.54 0.40
CA ALA A 113 3.94 14.80 0.16
C ALA A 113 4.96 15.90 0.49
N ALA A 114 5.40 16.60 -0.54
CA ALA A 114 6.41 17.61 -0.37
C ALA A 114 5.87 18.70 0.56
N ARG A 115 6.68 19.17 1.51
CA ARG A 115 6.27 20.28 2.38
C ARG A 115 5.86 21.45 1.49
N SER A 116 4.63 21.94 1.64
CA SER A 116 4.05 23.01 0.82
C SER A 116 3.62 22.61 -0.61
N ASP A 117 3.26 21.35 -0.86
CA ASP A 117 2.47 20.95 -2.03
C ASP A 117 1.04 21.52 -1.92
N LEU A 118 0.76 22.59 -2.65
CA LEU A 118 -0.48 23.37 -2.54
C LEU A 118 -1.46 23.08 -3.68
N ASP A 119 -1.05 22.33 -4.71
CA ASP A 119 -1.93 21.81 -5.78
C ASP A 119 -2.13 20.28 -5.76
N GLY A 120 -1.47 19.57 -4.83
CA GLY A 120 -1.61 18.13 -4.62
C GLY A 120 -0.87 17.27 -5.65
N ASN A 121 0.08 17.84 -6.39
CA ASN A 121 0.80 17.14 -7.46
C ASN A 121 2.00 16.29 -6.96
N GLY A 122 2.23 16.25 -5.64
CA GLY A 122 3.33 15.53 -4.99
C GLY A 122 4.65 16.29 -4.97
N LYS A 123 4.69 17.56 -5.39
CA LYS A 123 5.89 18.41 -5.44
C LYS A 123 5.67 19.67 -4.62
N ALA A 124 6.74 20.20 -4.04
CA ALA A 124 6.63 21.36 -3.16
C ALA A 124 6.40 22.62 -3.99
N ASP A 125 5.35 23.36 -3.68
CA ASP A 125 5.10 24.69 -4.23
C ASP A 125 5.71 25.77 -3.35
N LEU A 126 5.81 26.99 -3.90
CA LEU A 126 6.37 28.13 -3.19
C LEU A 126 5.30 29.19 -2.92
N PRO A 127 4.92 29.44 -1.66
CA PRO A 127 4.08 30.58 -1.31
C PRO A 127 4.90 31.87 -1.31
N TRP A 128 4.37 32.95 -1.87
CA TRP A 128 4.96 34.29 -1.87
C TRP A 128 3.95 35.32 -1.41
N ARG A 129 4.42 36.31 -0.65
CA ARG A 129 3.64 37.50 -0.28
C ARG A 129 4.34 38.74 -0.83
N ASP A 130 3.56 39.64 -1.41
CA ASP A 130 4.05 40.98 -1.73
C ASP A 130 4.17 41.80 -0.44
N THR A 131 5.41 41.99 0.01
CA THR A 131 5.74 42.77 1.22
C THR A 131 6.12 44.22 0.90
N ASN A 132 6.09 44.61 -0.37
CA ASN A 132 6.44 45.96 -0.76
C ASN A 132 5.23 46.89 -0.54
N ALA A 133 5.29 47.71 0.52
CA ALA A 133 4.22 48.67 0.85
C ALA A 133 3.94 49.71 -0.25
N ALA A 134 4.88 49.92 -1.17
CA ALA A 134 4.70 50.82 -2.32
C ALA A 134 4.04 50.13 -3.53
N SER A 135 3.82 48.81 -3.49
CA SER A 135 3.19 48.06 -4.57
C SER A 135 1.66 48.26 -4.55
N PRO A 136 0.99 48.43 -5.70
CA PRO A 136 -0.47 48.39 -5.77
C PRO A 136 -1.03 47.01 -5.38
N SER A 137 -0.15 46.00 -5.28
CA SER A 137 -0.43 44.63 -4.90
C SER A 137 -0.01 44.30 -3.46
N PHE A 138 0.33 45.30 -2.64
CA PHE A 138 0.78 45.07 -1.26
C PHE A 138 -0.16 44.13 -0.50
N GLY A 139 0.42 43.09 0.12
CA GLY A 139 -0.31 42.10 0.90
C GLY A 139 -0.95 40.98 0.07
N ARG A 140 -0.87 41.00 -1.28
CA ARG A 140 -1.31 39.87 -2.11
C ARG A 140 -0.43 38.64 -1.85
N ASN A 141 -1.07 37.47 -1.85
CA ASN A 141 -0.41 36.19 -1.68
C ASN A 141 -0.60 35.38 -2.98
N ILE A 142 0.49 34.79 -3.47
CA ILE A 142 0.47 33.90 -4.62
C ILE A 142 1.12 32.58 -4.26
N VAL A 143 0.68 31.52 -4.93
CA VAL A 143 1.35 30.23 -4.94
C VAL A 143 2.02 30.08 -6.28
N ARG A 144 3.32 29.80 -6.30
CA ARG A 144 4.03 29.35 -7.50
C ARG A 144 4.01 27.84 -7.51
N LEU A 145 3.29 27.28 -8.47
CA LEU A 145 3.22 25.84 -8.68
C LEU A 145 4.53 25.36 -9.29
N MET A 146 5.12 24.31 -8.75
CA MET A 146 6.46 23.86 -9.09
C MET A 146 6.47 22.43 -9.61
N ASN A 147 7.26 22.20 -10.68
CA ASN A 147 7.66 20.87 -11.10
C ASN A 147 9.15 20.65 -10.79
N GLY A 148 9.44 20.38 -9.53
CA GLY A 148 10.82 20.31 -9.02
C GLY A 148 11.47 21.69 -9.00
N ALA A 149 12.63 21.85 -9.63
CA ALA A 149 13.31 23.15 -9.73
C ALA A 149 12.67 24.10 -10.76
N THR A 150 11.70 23.64 -11.54
CA THR A 150 11.05 24.42 -12.61
C THR A 150 9.67 24.92 -12.17
N ARG A 151 9.26 26.08 -12.68
CA ARG A 151 7.92 26.62 -12.45
C ARG A 151 6.92 25.95 -13.38
N ALA A 152 5.87 25.37 -12.80
CA ALA A 152 4.76 24.78 -13.54
C ALA A 152 3.61 25.78 -13.77
N GLY A 153 3.44 26.74 -12.86
CA GLY A 153 2.38 27.74 -12.96
C GLY A 153 2.28 28.66 -11.75
N SER A 154 1.12 29.29 -11.59
CA SER A 154 0.80 30.08 -10.41
C SER A 154 -0.69 30.09 -10.10
N GLY A 155 -1.03 30.09 -8.81
CA GLY A 155 -2.35 30.40 -8.29
C GLY A 155 -2.31 31.65 -7.41
N GLU A 156 -3.45 32.31 -7.23
CA GLU A 156 -3.59 33.42 -6.29
C GLU A 156 -4.40 32.97 -5.07
N ILE A 157 -3.95 33.38 -3.88
CA ILE A 157 -4.79 33.30 -2.68
C ILE A 157 -5.39 34.71 -2.52
N PRO A 158 -6.67 34.89 -2.88
CA PRO A 158 -7.28 36.21 -2.89
C PRO A 158 -7.29 36.79 -1.48
N ARG A 159 -7.07 38.10 -1.43
CA ARG A 159 -7.32 38.85 -0.21
C ARG A 159 -8.83 38.81 0.06
N ILE A 160 -9.21 38.41 1.26
CA ILE A 160 -10.59 38.52 1.73
C ILE A 160 -10.70 39.85 2.47
N ASP A 161 -11.43 40.80 1.88
CA ASP A 161 -11.65 42.13 2.46
C ASP A 161 -12.81 42.16 3.46
N ASP A 162 -13.74 41.22 3.34
CA ASP A 162 -14.84 41.07 4.29
C ASP A 162 -14.34 40.39 5.57
N ALA A 163 -14.21 41.18 6.63
CA ALA A 163 -13.75 40.73 7.93
C ALA A 163 -14.67 39.72 8.64
N ASN A 164 -15.89 39.48 8.12
CA ASN A 164 -16.80 38.47 8.67
C ASN A 164 -16.44 37.04 8.24
N TRP A 165 -15.56 36.89 7.24
CA TRP A 165 -15.07 35.57 6.83
C TRP A 165 -14.13 35.00 7.89
N ARG A 166 -14.30 33.71 8.17
CA ARG A 166 -13.47 32.95 9.09
C ARG A 166 -12.94 31.71 8.40
N VAL A 167 -11.74 31.28 8.79
CA VAL A 167 -11.23 29.96 8.41
C VAL A 167 -12.16 28.93 9.04
N VAL A 168 -12.87 28.20 8.20
CA VAL A 168 -13.44 26.90 8.59
C VAL A 168 -12.32 25.92 8.29
N GLY A 169 -11.89 25.14 9.28
CA GLY A 169 -10.73 24.26 9.17
C GLY A 169 -10.83 23.24 8.02
N PRO A 170 -9.78 22.43 7.79
CA PRO A 170 -9.88 21.29 6.88
C PRO A 170 -10.94 20.29 7.33
#